data_AF-A0A7C8F1V2-F1
#
_entry.id   AF-A0A7C8F1V2-F1
#
_cell.length_a   1.000
_cell.length_b   1.000
_cell.length_c   1.000
_cell.angle_alpha   90.00
_cell.angle_beta   90.00
_cell.angle_gamma   90.00
#
_symmetry.space_group_name_H-M   'P 1'
#
loop_
_entity.id
_entity.type
_entity.pdbx_description
1 polymer ?
#
loop_
_entity_poly.entity_id
_entity_poly.type
_entity_poly.pdbx_seq_one_letter_code
_entity_poly.pdbx_strand_id
1 'polypeptide(L)'
;MRGDITPQEVVENAKEALGTVKRARGQEYVSKLKEVRAYPETLDNIKTSLFDKVDELAAPERFDIGFQENPEGGYKLDFSTSPLIESRPVVKRALHDILTWDDSSAAGLDALSKRLGTYVDQTRRGSPANAFMNELKSNLSDSLKAEIPGYGEMTKGYAETTKLIKDIESNLMLRPEGLSGRITADQTLRRLSSSMKDNFELRRELVNSLSSRGGEDLAGQIAGRLMQSPIPHGLRGAVGMPAEAIAVYLKPELWPVLAASSPRVVGEFLRVYGKALSEVRGVSPQIGKALAFAFSEENRDKLKVPGTEGGRTWKIK
;
A
#
# COMPACT_ATOMS: atom_id res chain seq x y z
N MET A 1 14.57 7.01 25.20
CA MET A 1 15.71 6.86 24.27
C MET A 1 15.51 7.85 23.12
N ARG A 2 16.17 9.01 23.16
CA ARG A 2 16.17 9.99 22.06
C ARG A 2 17.54 9.87 21.37
N GLY A 3 17.69 8.82 20.55
CA GLY A 3 18.84 8.67 19.66
C GLY A 3 18.49 9.26 18.30
N ASP A 4 19.49 9.80 17.60
CA ASP A 4 19.37 10.22 16.21
C ASP A 4 18.99 9.02 15.35
N ILE A 5 17.69 8.79 15.16
CA ILE A 5 17.21 7.72 14.29
C ILE A 5 17.25 8.17 12.83
N THR A 6 17.95 7.40 12.01
CA THR A 6 18.09 7.73 10.59
C THR A 6 16.81 7.42 9.80
N PRO A 7 16.55 8.12 8.67
CA PRO A 7 15.49 7.77 7.72
C PRO A 7 15.42 6.27 7.38
N GLN A 8 16.59 5.66 7.21
CA GLN A 8 16.77 4.26 6.87
C GLN A 8 16.37 3.36 8.04
N GLU A 9 16.83 3.68 9.26
CA GLU A 9 16.48 2.93 10.46
C GLU A 9 14.97 2.90 10.72
N VAL A 10 14.25 4.02 10.55
CA VAL A 10 12.78 4.03 10.70
C VAL A 10 12.10 3.04 9.74
N VAL A 11 12.62 2.96 8.51
CA VAL A 11 12.10 2.05 7.47
C VAL A 11 12.47 0.60 7.78
N GLU A 12 13.68 0.36 8.27
CA GLU A 12 14.15 -0.97 8.68
C GLU A 12 13.35 -1.49 9.88
N ASN A 13 13.15 -0.68 10.92
CA ASN A 13 12.32 -1.02 12.07
C ASN A 13 10.88 -1.32 11.65
N ALA A 14 10.31 -0.56 10.72
CA ALA A 14 8.98 -0.84 10.18
C ALA A 14 8.93 -2.18 9.41
N LYS A 15 9.99 -2.53 8.67
CA LYS A 15 10.10 -3.82 7.98
C LYS A 15 10.30 -4.97 8.97
N GLU A 16 11.10 -4.77 10.01
CA GLU A 16 11.31 -5.74 11.08
C GLU A 16 10.03 -6.01 11.86
N ALA A 17 9.32 -4.95 12.27
CA ALA A 17 7.99 -5.05 12.88
C ALA A 17 7.04 -5.88 12.00
N LEU A 18 7.02 -5.62 10.69
CA LEU A 18 6.22 -6.40 9.75
C LEU A 18 6.66 -7.87 9.68
N GLY A 19 7.97 -8.12 9.70
CA GLY A 19 8.54 -9.46 9.78
C GLY A 19 8.12 -10.19 11.05
N THR A 20 8.08 -9.51 12.19
CA THR A 20 7.59 -10.03 13.46
C THR A 20 6.10 -10.38 13.39
N VAL A 21 5.25 -9.49 12.85
CA VAL A 21 3.82 -9.78 12.65
C VAL A 21 3.60 -11.00 11.75
N LYS A 22 4.37 -11.13 10.66
CA LYS A 22 4.30 -12.28 9.75
C LYS A 22 4.67 -13.59 10.44
N ARG A 23 5.75 -13.59 11.22
CA ARG A 23 6.22 -14.75 12.00
C ARG A 23 5.21 -15.13 13.07
N ALA A 24 4.73 -14.15 13.85
CA ALA A 24 3.72 -14.34 14.90
C ALA A 24 2.45 -14.97 14.34
N ARG A 25 1.90 -14.44 13.23
CA ARG A 25 0.74 -15.04 12.53
C ARG A 25 1.00 -16.50 12.15
N GLY A 26 2.18 -16.81 11.61
CA GLY A 26 2.53 -18.18 11.22
C GLY A 26 2.61 -19.13 12.42
N GLN A 27 3.24 -18.68 13.51
CA GLN A 27 3.36 -19.46 14.74
C GLN A 27 2.01 -19.67 15.43
N GLU A 28 1.17 -18.63 15.50
CA GLU A 28 -0.18 -18.70 16.03
C GLU A 28 -1.02 -19.71 15.25
N TYR A 29 -0.94 -19.68 13.92
CA TYR A 29 -1.62 -20.65 13.06
C TYR A 29 -1.19 -22.07 13.34
N VAL A 30 0.12 -22.35 13.37
CA VAL A 30 0.66 -23.69 13.65
C VAL A 30 0.30 -24.15 15.05
N SER A 31 0.27 -23.25 16.03
CA SER A 31 -0.09 -23.57 17.41
C SER A 31 -1.57 -23.94 17.52
N LYS A 32 -2.46 -23.12 16.96
CA LYS A 32 -3.91 -23.40 16.90
C LYS A 32 -4.20 -24.68 16.15
N LEU A 33 -3.49 -24.96 15.06
CA LEU A 33 -3.67 -26.19 14.28
C LEU A 33 -3.31 -27.45 15.08
N LYS A 34 -2.36 -27.37 16.02
CA LYS A 34 -2.03 -28.47 16.94
C LYS A 34 -3.06 -28.66 18.05
N GLU A 35 -3.70 -27.58 18.48
CA GLU A 35 -4.75 -27.61 19.51
C GLU A 35 -6.08 -28.16 18.97
N VAL A 36 -6.28 -28.05 17.66
CA VAL A 36 -7.44 -28.58 16.96
C VAL A 36 -7.45 -30.11 17.09
N ARG A 37 -8.40 -30.61 17.89
CA ARG A 37 -8.64 -32.04 18.06
C ARG A 37 -9.45 -32.56 16.88
N ALA A 38 -8.89 -33.51 16.14
CA ALA A 38 -9.61 -34.25 15.11
C ALA A 38 -9.57 -35.75 15.46
N TYR A 39 -10.72 -36.40 15.40
CA TYR A 39 -10.80 -37.85 15.56
C TYR A 39 -10.39 -38.54 14.25
N PRO A 40 -9.66 -39.67 14.29
CA PRO A 40 -9.21 -40.35 13.07
C PRO A 40 -10.34 -40.65 12.08
N GLU A 41 -11.49 -41.16 12.57
CA GLU A 41 -12.66 -41.45 11.73
C GLU A 41 -13.18 -40.21 10.97
N THR A 42 -13.18 -39.06 11.64
CA THR A 42 -13.55 -37.78 11.03
C THR A 42 -12.62 -37.40 9.89
N LEU A 43 -11.30 -37.58 10.08
CA LEU A 43 -10.30 -37.28 9.07
C LEU A 43 -10.38 -38.21 7.87
N ASP A 44 -10.63 -39.49 8.11
CA ASP A 44 -10.84 -40.49 7.05
C ASP A 44 -12.10 -40.17 6.25
N ASN A 45 -13.19 -39.77 6.90
CA ASN A 45 -14.41 -39.32 6.22
C ASN A 45 -14.19 -38.10 5.33
N ILE A 46 -13.39 -37.12 5.78
CA ILE A 46 -13.02 -35.96 4.96
C ILE A 46 -12.23 -36.39 3.73
N LYS A 47 -11.30 -37.34 3.89
CA LYS A 47 -10.51 -37.88 2.77
C LYS A 47 -11.39 -38.64 1.77
N THR A 48 -12.30 -39.48 2.25
CA THR A 48 -13.27 -40.18 1.40
C THR A 48 -14.17 -39.19 0.66
N SER A 49 -14.71 -38.17 1.33
CA SER A 49 -15.53 -37.15 0.66
C SER A 49 -14.77 -36.42 -0.45
N LEU A 50 -13.47 -36.19 -0.27
CA LEU A 50 -12.64 -35.59 -1.32
C LEU A 50 -12.48 -36.54 -2.53
N PHE A 51 -12.28 -37.84 -2.30
CA PHE A 51 -12.22 -38.82 -3.39
C PHE A 51 -13.55 -38.97 -4.10
N ASP A 52 -14.66 -39.05 -3.37
CA ASP A 52 -16.01 -39.07 -3.94
C ASP A 52 -16.23 -37.82 -4.81
N LYS A 53 -15.72 -36.66 -4.39
CA LYS A 53 -15.80 -35.42 -5.17
C LYS A 53 -14.93 -35.46 -6.42
N VAL A 54 -13.78 -36.12 -6.38
CA VAL A 54 -12.96 -36.35 -7.59
C VAL A 54 -13.75 -37.20 -8.57
N ASP A 55 -14.36 -38.29 -8.13
CA ASP A 55 -15.14 -39.20 -8.98
C ASP A 55 -16.37 -38.50 -9.57
N GLU A 56 -17.09 -37.72 -8.76
CA GLU A 56 -18.23 -36.91 -9.21
C GLU A 56 -17.82 -35.92 -10.32
N LEU A 57 -16.69 -35.23 -10.15
CA LEU A 57 -16.23 -34.25 -11.13
C LEU A 57 -15.63 -34.91 -12.38
N ALA A 58 -15.01 -36.08 -12.22
CA ALA A 58 -14.44 -36.86 -13.31
C ALA A 58 -15.49 -37.46 -14.24
N ALA A 59 -16.72 -37.63 -13.75
CA ALA A 59 -17.81 -38.27 -14.48
C ALA A 59 -18.04 -37.65 -15.88
N PRO A 60 -18.51 -38.46 -16.86
CA PRO A 60 -18.75 -38.02 -18.24
C PRO A 60 -19.70 -36.81 -18.35
N GLU A 61 -20.65 -36.67 -17.42
CA GLU A 61 -21.62 -35.58 -17.39
C GLU A 61 -21.02 -34.24 -16.90
N ARG A 62 -19.81 -34.26 -16.33
CA ARG A 62 -19.17 -33.09 -15.71
C ARG A 62 -17.92 -32.66 -16.49
N PHE A 63 -16.79 -33.30 -16.23
CA PHE A 63 -15.51 -32.95 -16.86
C PHE A 63 -14.88 -34.11 -17.65
N ASP A 64 -15.52 -35.28 -17.70
CA ASP A 64 -15.16 -36.42 -18.54
C ASP A 64 -13.66 -36.72 -18.53
N ILE A 65 -13.15 -37.01 -17.33
CA ILE A 65 -11.75 -37.35 -17.07
C ILE A 65 -11.68 -38.85 -16.83
N GLY A 66 -11.00 -39.58 -17.70
CA GLY A 66 -10.80 -41.01 -17.55
C GLY A 66 -9.73 -41.34 -16.51
N PHE A 67 -10.00 -42.31 -15.65
CA PHE A 67 -9.04 -42.89 -14.70
C PHE A 67 -8.71 -44.31 -15.14
N GLN A 68 -7.46 -44.56 -15.49
CA GLN A 68 -6.96 -45.90 -15.84
C GLN A 68 -5.93 -46.30 -14.80
N GLU A 69 -6.14 -47.41 -14.09
CA GLU A 69 -5.13 -47.95 -13.19
C GLU A 69 -3.90 -48.42 -13.97
N ASN A 70 -2.72 -48.02 -13.52
CA ASN A 70 -1.46 -48.53 -14.05
C ASN A 70 -1.11 -49.86 -13.36
N PRO A 71 -0.52 -50.83 -14.10
CA PRO A 71 -0.05 -52.10 -13.52
C PRO A 71 1.00 -51.96 -12.41
N GLU A 72 1.69 -50.81 -12.35
CA GLU A 72 2.74 -50.51 -11.36
C GLU A 72 2.20 -49.79 -10.11
N GLY A 73 0.88 -49.61 -10.02
CA GLY A 73 0.23 -48.78 -9.01
C GLY A 73 0.12 -47.32 -9.46
N GLY A 74 -1.03 -46.70 -9.18
CA GLY A 74 -1.33 -45.32 -9.54
C GLY A 74 -2.29 -45.16 -10.73
N TYR A 75 -2.65 -43.93 -11.05
CA TYR A 75 -3.67 -43.60 -12.05
C TYR A 75 -3.08 -42.87 -13.25
N LYS A 76 -3.34 -43.39 -14.46
CA LYS A 76 -3.18 -42.69 -15.72
C LYS A 76 -4.47 -41.92 -16.00
N LEU A 77 -4.35 -40.60 -16.01
CA LEU A 77 -5.45 -39.68 -16.31
C LEU A 77 -5.58 -39.47 -17.83
N ASP A 78 -6.78 -39.68 -18.36
CA ASP A 78 -7.15 -39.39 -19.74
C ASP A 78 -8.03 -38.14 -19.81
N PHE A 79 -7.61 -37.17 -20.63
CA PHE A 79 -8.31 -35.91 -20.87
C PHE A 79 -8.72 -35.75 -22.34
N SER A 80 -8.72 -36.85 -23.11
CA SER A 80 -8.97 -36.83 -24.56
C SER A 80 -10.32 -36.23 -24.93
N THR A 81 -11.35 -36.54 -24.15
CA THR A 81 -12.73 -36.04 -24.32
C THR A 81 -13.10 -34.89 -23.37
N SER A 82 -12.23 -34.60 -22.39
CA SER A 82 -12.46 -33.57 -21.37
C SER A 82 -12.50 -32.15 -21.95
N PRO A 83 -13.46 -31.30 -21.51
CA PRO A 83 -13.50 -29.86 -21.84
C PRO A 83 -12.35 -29.06 -21.20
N LEU A 84 -11.57 -29.69 -20.31
CA LEU A 84 -10.39 -29.11 -19.68
C LEU A 84 -9.24 -28.98 -20.68
N ILE A 85 -9.28 -28.05 -21.63
CA ILE A 85 -8.21 -27.87 -22.63
C ILE A 85 -7.05 -27.07 -22.04
N GLU A 86 -7.36 -25.94 -21.40
CA GLU A 86 -6.39 -25.08 -20.73
C GLU A 86 -6.01 -25.63 -19.35
N SER A 87 -4.75 -25.41 -18.94
CA SER A 87 -4.27 -25.79 -17.60
C SER A 87 -4.35 -27.29 -17.25
N ARG A 88 -4.47 -28.19 -18.25
CA ARG A 88 -4.37 -29.66 -18.06
C ARG A 88 -3.21 -30.09 -17.16
N PRO A 89 -1.97 -29.56 -17.32
CA PRO A 89 -0.86 -29.95 -16.45
C PRO A 89 -1.05 -29.53 -14.99
N VAL A 90 -1.82 -28.49 -14.73
CA VAL A 90 -2.15 -28.05 -13.36
C VAL A 90 -3.16 -29.01 -12.74
N VAL A 91 -4.24 -29.34 -13.47
CA VAL A 91 -5.26 -30.28 -13.01
C VAL A 91 -4.67 -31.68 -12.79
N LYS A 92 -3.81 -32.15 -13.70
CA LYS A 92 -3.10 -33.42 -13.57
C LYS A 92 -2.24 -33.49 -12.30
N ARG A 93 -1.50 -32.41 -11.98
CA ARG A 93 -0.71 -32.33 -10.75
C ARG A 93 -1.59 -32.30 -9.51
N ALA A 94 -2.70 -31.56 -9.53
CA ALA A 94 -3.64 -31.53 -8.43
C ALA A 94 -4.26 -32.90 -8.14
N LEU A 95 -4.73 -33.60 -9.18
CA LEU A 95 -5.29 -34.94 -9.06
C LEU A 95 -4.25 -35.95 -8.58
N HIS A 96 -3.04 -35.90 -9.13
CA HIS A 96 -1.94 -36.72 -8.64
C HIS A 96 -1.69 -36.49 -7.15
N ASP A 97 -1.60 -35.24 -6.71
CA ASP A 97 -1.38 -34.90 -5.30
C ASP A 97 -2.51 -35.36 -4.39
N ILE A 98 -3.77 -35.31 -4.83
CA ILE A 98 -4.92 -35.85 -4.06
C ILE A 98 -4.84 -37.38 -3.96
N LEU A 99 -4.66 -38.06 -5.08
CA LEU A 99 -4.64 -39.53 -5.17
C LEU A 99 -3.46 -40.16 -4.44
N THR A 100 -2.34 -39.44 -4.35
CA THR A 100 -1.12 -39.91 -3.68
C THR A 100 -0.96 -39.34 -2.27
N TRP A 101 -1.93 -38.57 -1.77
CA TRP A 101 -1.84 -37.97 -0.45
C TRP A 101 -1.93 -39.03 0.66
N ASP A 102 -0.90 -39.15 1.47
CA ASP A 102 -0.78 -40.13 2.56
C ASP A 102 -1.15 -39.54 3.93
N ASP A 103 -0.79 -38.29 4.18
CA ASP A 103 -0.99 -37.62 5.47
C ASP A 103 -2.46 -37.25 5.74
N SER A 104 -3.19 -38.15 6.39
CA SER A 104 -4.58 -37.93 6.83
C SER A 104 -4.71 -37.07 8.10
N SER A 105 -3.61 -36.54 8.66
CA SER A 105 -3.73 -35.65 9.81
C SER A 105 -4.45 -34.34 9.43
N ALA A 106 -5.02 -33.65 10.43
CA ALA A 106 -5.63 -32.34 10.21
C ALA A 106 -4.64 -31.34 9.58
N ALA A 107 -3.36 -31.43 9.94
CA ALA A 107 -2.30 -30.62 9.36
C ALA A 107 -1.98 -31.02 7.90
N GLY A 108 -1.99 -32.32 7.60
CA GLY A 108 -1.84 -32.85 6.25
C GLY A 108 -2.97 -32.38 5.33
N LEU A 109 -4.22 -32.56 5.75
CA LEU A 109 -5.38 -32.13 4.96
C LEU A 109 -5.44 -30.60 4.77
N ASP A 110 -5.04 -29.81 5.78
CA ASP A 110 -4.86 -28.36 5.61
C ASP A 110 -3.75 -28.03 4.59
N ALA A 111 -2.61 -28.73 4.65
CA ALA A 111 -1.53 -28.55 3.68
C ALA A 111 -1.98 -28.88 2.25
N LEU A 112 -2.77 -29.96 2.07
CA LEU A 112 -3.40 -30.29 0.80
C LEU A 112 -4.36 -29.19 0.35
N SER A 113 -5.22 -28.68 1.24
CA SER A 113 -6.15 -27.58 0.94
C SER A 113 -5.43 -26.32 0.45
N LYS A 114 -4.33 -25.93 1.11
CA LYS A 114 -3.47 -24.81 0.69
C LYS A 114 -2.82 -25.06 -0.67
N ARG A 115 -2.38 -26.28 -0.93
CA ARG A 115 -1.79 -26.67 -2.21
C ARG A 115 -2.82 -26.60 -3.35
N LEU A 116 -4.03 -27.09 -3.12
CA LEU A 116 -5.16 -26.92 -4.04
C LEU A 116 -5.46 -25.44 -4.30
N GLY A 117 -5.41 -24.60 -3.25
CA GLY A 117 -5.49 -23.14 -3.41
C GLY A 117 -4.43 -22.56 -4.34
N THR A 118 -3.19 -23.05 -4.28
CA THR A 118 -2.11 -22.63 -5.17
C THR A 118 -2.37 -23.06 -6.62
N TYR A 119 -2.94 -24.24 -6.83
CA TYR A 119 -3.34 -24.69 -8.17
C TYR A 119 -4.51 -23.89 -8.73
N VAL A 120 -5.49 -23.51 -7.91
CA VAL A 120 -6.55 -22.57 -8.31
C VAL A 120 -5.94 -21.27 -8.83
N ASP A 121 -4.97 -20.69 -8.12
CA ASP A 121 -4.31 -19.44 -8.52
C ASP A 121 -3.49 -19.55 -9.82
N GLN A 122 -3.07 -20.76 -10.21
CA GLN A 122 -2.39 -21.05 -11.49
C GLN A 122 -3.34 -21.20 -12.67
N THR A 123 -4.64 -21.37 -12.43
CA THR A 123 -5.64 -21.51 -13.50
C THR A 123 -6.24 -20.16 -13.88
N ARG A 124 -6.61 -20.00 -15.15
CA ARG A 124 -7.31 -18.80 -15.62
C ARG A 124 -8.68 -18.71 -14.96
N ARG A 125 -8.97 -17.59 -14.30
CA ARG A 125 -10.28 -17.33 -13.67
C ARG A 125 -11.41 -17.52 -14.70
N GLY A 126 -12.46 -18.26 -14.29
CA GLY A 126 -13.62 -18.55 -15.15
C GLY A 126 -13.39 -19.64 -16.21
N SER A 127 -12.22 -20.27 -16.25
CA SER A 127 -12.00 -21.46 -17.08
C SER A 127 -12.63 -22.71 -16.46
N PRO A 128 -12.95 -23.76 -17.26
CA PRO A 128 -13.38 -25.06 -16.74
C PRO A 128 -12.41 -25.65 -15.71
N ALA A 129 -11.10 -25.51 -15.93
CA ALA A 129 -10.08 -25.96 -14.98
C ALA A 129 -10.15 -25.20 -13.65
N ASN A 130 -10.41 -23.89 -13.68
CA ASN A 130 -10.60 -23.11 -12.46
C ASN A 130 -11.86 -23.55 -11.70
N ALA A 131 -12.95 -23.85 -12.40
CA ALA A 131 -14.17 -24.38 -11.79
C ALA A 131 -13.92 -25.73 -11.10
N PHE A 132 -13.32 -26.69 -11.81
CA PHE A 132 -12.92 -28.00 -11.29
C PHE A 132 -12.06 -27.87 -10.02
N MET A 133 -11.00 -27.07 -10.09
CA MET A 133 -10.09 -26.86 -8.97
C MET A 133 -10.75 -26.17 -7.77
N ASN A 134 -11.66 -25.22 -8.00
CA ASN A 134 -12.42 -24.55 -6.95
C ASN A 134 -13.39 -25.51 -6.26
N GLU A 135 -14.07 -26.39 -7.01
CA GLU A 135 -14.99 -27.38 -6.42
C GLU A 135 -14.24 -28.34 -5.49
N LEU A 136 -13.09 -28.88 -5.92
CA LEU A 136 -12.24 -29.74 -5.08
C LEU A 136 -11.74 -29.03 -3.82
N LYS A 137 -11.17 -27.84 -4.00
CA LYS A 137 -10.66 -27.04 -2.88
C LYS A 137 -11.77 -26.70 -1.88
N SER A 138 -12.94 -26.30 -2.38
CA SER A 138 -14.06 -25.90 -1.53
C SER A 138 -14.63 -27.08 -0.78
N ASN A 139 -14.83 -28.24 -1.43
CA ASN A 139 -15.26 -29.47 -0.76
C ASN A 139 -14.31 -29.84 0.40
N LEU A 140 -12.99 -29.87 0.17
CA LEU A 140 -12.03 -30.17 1.24
C LEU A 140 -12.06 -29.10 2.35
N SER A 141 -12.02 -27.83 1.98
CA SER A 141 -12.07 -26.70 2.92
C SER A 141 -13.32 -26.73 3.80
N ASP A 142 -14.48 -27.01 3.19
CA ASP A 142 -15.76 -26.94 3.88
C ASP A 142 -15.99 -28.18 4.73
N SER A 143 -15.53 -29.36 4.27
CA SER A 143 -15.47 -30.56 5.10
C SER A 143 -14.58 -30.35 6.33
N LEU A 144 -13.39 -29.75 6.17
CA LEU A 144 -12.53 -29.41 7.31
C LEU A 144 -13.21 -28.46 8.31
N LYS A 145 -13.96 -27.46 7.83
CA LYS A 145 -14.67 -26.52 8.72
C LYS A 145 -15.87 -27.16 9.42
N ALA A 146 -16.59 -28.04 8.74
CA ALA A 146 -17.79 -28.67 9.27
C ALA A 146 -17.43 -29.73 10.32
N GLU A 147 -16.41 -30.53 10.01
CA GLU A 147 -16.08 -31.74 10.76
C GLU A 147 -15.06 -31.49 11.88
N ILE A 148 -14.24 -30.42 11.77
CA ILE A 148 -13.18 -30.14 12.74
C ILE A 148 -13.52 -28.88 13.57
N PRO A 149 -13.90 -29.05 14.86
CA PRO A 149 -14.22 -27.92 15.73
C PRO A 149 -13.07 -26.92 15.85
N GLY A 150 -13.39 -25.62 15.75
CA GLY A 150 -12.41 -24.53 15.86
C GLY A 150 -11.56 -24.29 14.60
N TYR A 151 -11.56 -25.19 13.62
CA TYR A 151 -10.80 -25.02 12.38
C TYR A 151 -11.25 -23.78 11.57
N GLY A 152 -12.57 -23.57 11.47
CA GLY A 152 -13.14 -22.40 10.79
C GLY A 152 -12.74 -21.06 11.42
N GLU A 153 -12.73 -20.98 12.76
CA GLU A 153 -12.34 -19.78 13.48
C GLU A 153 -10.84 -19.50 13.34
N MET A 154 -10.01 -20.53 13.45
CA MET A 154 -8.56 -20.44 13.25
C MET A 154 -8.22 -19.93 11.85
N THR A 155 -8.81 -20.54 10.81
CA THR A 155 -8.54 -20.15 9.41
C THR A 155 -9.07 -18.76 9.10
N LYS A 156 -10.21 -18.36 9.67
CA LYS A 156 -10.72 -16.98 9.58
C LYS A 156 -9.76 -15.97 10.21
N GLY A 157 -9.30 -16.20 11.44
CA GLY A 157 -8.34 -15.30 12.09
C GLY A 157 -7.03 -15.18 11.32
N TYR A 158 -6.57 -16.28 10.72
CA TYR A 158 -5.41 -16.25 9.82
C TYR A 158 -5.67 -15.43 8.56
N ALA A 159 -6.84 -15.57 7.93
CA ALA A 159 -7.21 -14.83 6.73
C ALA A 159 -7.32 -13.31 7.02
N GLU A 160 -7.93 -12.93 8.13
CA GLU A 160 -8.03 -11.54 8.60
C GLU A 160 -6.65 -10.93 8.84
N THR A 161 -5.77 -11.65 9.55
CA THR A 161 -4.39 -11.20 9.80
C THR A 161 -3.59 -11.11 8.50
N THR A 162 -3.81 -12.04 7.56
CA THR A 162 -3.19 -11.99 6.24
C THR A 162 -3.64 -10.78 5.42
N LYS A 163 -4.93 -10.44 5.48
CA LYS A 163 -5.48 -9.25 4.85
C LYS A 163 -4.85 -7.99 5.44
N LEU A 164 -4.80 -7.88 6.78
CA LEU A 164 -4.14 -6.78 7.46
C LEU A 164 -2.67 -6.63 7.04
N ILE A 165 -1.91 -7.74 6.98
CA ILE A 165 -0.52 -7.72 6.51
C ILE A 165 -0.43 -7.18 5.07
N LYS A 166 -1.31 -7.62 4.17
CA LYS A 166 -1.34 -7.12 2.79
C LYS A 166 -1.70 -5.63 2.73
N ASP A 167 -2.62 -5.18 3.58
CA ASP A 167 -3.02 -3.78 3.66
C ASP A 167 -1.87 -2.91 4.18
N ILE A 168 -1.16 -3.35 5.22
CA ILE A 168 0.07 -2.72 5.74
C ILE A 168 1.13 -2.64 4.64
N GLU A 169 1.44 -3.76 3.99
CA GLU A 169 2.43 -3.86 2.92
C GLU A 169 2.17 -2.87 1.78
N SER A 170 0.92 -2.82 1.31
CA SER A 170 0.51 -1.99 0.18
C SER A 170 0.46 -0.50 0.55
N ASN A 171 -0.19 -0.16 1.66
CA ASN A 171 -0.43 1.24 2.04
C ASN A 171 0.81 1.94 2.61
N LEU A 172 1.70 1.19 3.24
CA LEU A 172 2.95 1.70 3.79
C LEU A 172 4.16 1.50 2.87
N MET A 173 3.98 0.83 1.71
CA MET A 173 5.06 0.51 0.78
C MET A 173 6.20 -0.26 1.49
N LEU A 174 5.84 -1.32 2.21
CA LEU A 174 6.81 -2.18 2.92
C LEU A 174 7.19 -3.43 2.13
N ARG A 175 6.69 -3.56 0.89
CA ARG A 175 7.07 -4.65 -0.02
C ARG A 175 8.46 -4.43 -0.62
N PRO A 176 9.18 -5.50 -0.99
CA PRO A 176 10.42 -5.38 -1.76
C PRO A 176 10.20 -4.70 -3.12
N GLU A 177 9.06 -5.00 -3.74
CA GLU A 177 8.66 -4.51 -5.06
C GLU A 177 7.23 -3.96 -5.01
N GLY A 178 7.01 -2.81 -5.65
CA GLY A 178 5.70 -2.19 -5.83
C GLY A 178 5.18 -2.39 -7.25
N LEU A 179 3.96 -1.91 -7.50
CA LEU A 179 3.30 -1.98 -8.82
C LEU A 179 4.10 -1.35 -9.97
N SER A 180 5.04 -0.45 -9.68
CA SER A 180 5.83 0.31 -10.66
C SER A 180 7.35 0.07 -10.54
N GLY A 181 7.78 -0.99 -9.85
CA GLY A 181 9.21 -1.32 -9.67
C GLY A 181 9.68 -1.29 -8.22
N ARG A 182 11.01 -1.18 -8.03
CA ARG A 182 11.66 -1.27 -6.70
C ARG A 182 11.23 -0.12 -5.79
N ILE A 183 10.71 -0.44 -4.62
CA ILE A 183 10.36 0.55 -3.60
C ILE A 183 11.64 1.05 -2.92
N THR A 184 11.83 2.36 -2.89
CA THR A 184 12.98 2.98 -2.18
C THR A 184 12.62 3.28 -0.73
N ALA A 185 13.63 3.31 0.15
CA ALA A 185 13.43 3.67 1.56
C ALA A 185 12.76 5.05 1.71
N ASP A 186 13.08 6.01 0.85
CA ASP A 186 12.46 7.35 0.86
C ASP A 186 10.95 7.31 0.56
N GLN A 187 10.51 6.43 -0.36
CA GLN A 187 9.09 6.27 -0.67
C GLN A 187 8.33 5.70 0.54
N THR A 188 8.89 4.66 1.17
CA THR A 188 8.37 4.08 2.40
C THR A 188 8.32 5.12 3.52
N LEU A 189 9.42 5.86 3.75
CA LEU A 189 9.48 6.89 4.79
C LEU A 189 8.47 8.01 4.54
N ARG A 190 8.28 8.43 3.29
CA ARG A 190 7.26 9.43 2.94
C ARG A 190 5.85 8.92 3.27
N ARG A 191 5.55 7.64 3.00
CA ARG A 191 4.28 7.02 3.39
C ARG A 191 4.13 6.97 4.91
N LEU A 192 5.13 6.47 5.63
CA LEU A 192 5.14 6.45 7.09
C LEU A 192 4.94 7.86 7.68
N SER A 193 5.69 8.86 7.21
CA SER A 193 5.57 10.25 7.64
C SER A 193 4.17 10.83 7.38
N SER A 194 3.58 10.51 6.24
CA SER A 194 2.23 10.98 5.91
C SER A 194 1.13 10.39 6.79
N SER A 195 1.39 9.26 7.48
CA SER A 195 0.44 8.68 8.45
C SER A 195 0.25 9.56 9.70
N MET A 196 1.21 10.45 9.99
CA MET A 196 1.13 11.38 11.12
C MET A 196 0.28 12.62 10.81
N LYS A 197 -0.18 12.78 9.57
CA LYS A 197 -1.06 13.89 9.17
C LYS A 197 -2.52 13.48 9.39
N ASP A 198 -3.35 14.44 9.80
CA ASP A 198 -4.76 14.20 10.14
C ASP A 198 -5.58 13.60 8.98
N ASN A 199 -5.24 13.91 7.73
CA ASN A 199 -5.98 13.45 6.55
C ASN A 199 -5.68 11.99 6.14
N PHE A 200 -4.91 11.23 6.93
CA PHE A 200 -4.51 9.85 6.60
C PHE A 200 -4.80 8.88 7.75
N GLU A 201 -6.03 8.92 8.28
CA GLU A 201 -6.48 8.08 9.39
C GLU A 201 -6.23 6.58 9.17
N LEU A 202 -6.65 6.03 8.03
CA LEU A 202 -6.39 4.63 7.69
C LEU A 202 -4.88 4.28 7.77
N ARG A 203 -4.01 5.17 7.31
CA ARG A 203 -2.56 4.93 7.35
C ARG A 203 -2.04 4.98 8.78
N ARG A 204 -2.57 5.89 9.59
CA ARG A 204 -2.26 6.01 11.02
C ARG A 204 -2.65 4.73 11.76
N GLU A 205 -3.84 4.20 11.51
CA GLU A 205 -4.31 2.93 12.06
C GLU A 205 -3.40 1.76 11.68
N LEU A 206 -2.96 1.69 10.42
CA LEU A 206 -2.03 0.65 9.98
C LEU A 206 -0.66 0.76 10.66
N VAL A 207 -0.13 1.97 10.86
CA VAL A 207 1.11 2.20 11.60
C VAL A 207 0.95 1.81 13.08
N ASN A 208 -0.16 2.18 13.72
CA ASN A 208 -0.44 1.82 15.11
C ASN A 208 -0.62 0.31 15.27
N SER A 209 -1.32 -0.34 14.33
CA SER A 209 -1.47 -1.80 14.32
C SER A 209 -0.14 -2.50 14.08
N LEU A 210 0.73 -1.97 13.22
CA LEU A 210 2.06 -2.50 12.97
C LEU A 210 2.96 -2.33 14.20
N SER A 211 2.90 -1.16 14.84
CA SER A 211 3.64 -0.82 16.05
C SER A 211 3.27 -1.73 17.22
N SER A 212 1.98 -1.81 17.54
CA SER A 212 1.46 -2.63 18.64
C SER A 212 1.74 -4.13 18.47
N ARG A 213 1.61 -4.67 17.25
CA ARG A 213 1.82 -6.10 16.99
C ARG A 213 3.28 -6.45 16.71
N GLY A 214 4.07 -5.49 16.23
CA GLY A 214 5.47 -5.66 15.88
C GLY A 214 6.44 -5.41 17.04
N GLY A 215 5.99 -4.76 18.12
CA GLY A 215 6.81 -4.45 19.29
C GLY A 215 7.68 -3.20 19.14
N GLU A 216 7.39 -2.36 18.15
CA GLU A 216 8.20 -1.18 17.81
C GLU A 216 7.38 0.11 17.97
N ASP A 217 7.91 1.15 18.62
CA ASP A 217 7.25 2.48 18.68
C ASP A 217 7.47 3.28 17.38
N LEU A 218 6.85 2.82 16.29
CA LEU A 218 6.99 3.44 14.98
C LEU A 218 6.44 4.87 14.96
N ALA A 219 5.35 5.15 15.69
CA ALA A 219 4.77 6.48 15.75
C ALA A 219 5.76 7.47 16.41
N GLY A 220 6.37 7.09 17.53
CA GLY A 220 7.41 7.89 18.19
C GLY A 220 8.64 8.09 17.31
N GLN A 221 9.10 7.05 16.62
CA GLN A 221 10.24 7.11 15.69
C GLN A 221 9.97 8.09 14.52
N ILE A 222 8.80 7.99 13.89
CA ILE A 222 8.40 8.87 12.79
C ILE A 222 8.26 10.32 13.29
N ALA A 223 7.60 10.52 14.43
CA ALA A 223 7.41 11.86 15.02
C ALA A 223 8.74 12.51 15.39
N GLY A 224 9.64 11.77 16.05
CA GLY A 224 10.99 12.23 16.37
C GLY A 224 11.74 12.67 15.11
N ARG A 225 11.65 11.87 14.03
CA ARG A 225 12.28 12.22 12.75
C ARG A 225 11.69 13.48 12.12
N LEU A 226 10.37 13.66 12.18
CA LEU A 226 9.72 14.86 11.64
C LEU A 226 10.12 16.12 12.42
N MET A 227 10.29 16.02 13.74
CA MET A 227 10.74 17.13 14.59
C MET A 227 12.20 17.51 14.37
N GLN A 228 13.04 16.57 13.93
CA GLN A 228 14.44 16.83 13.62
C GLN A 228 14.67 17.59 12.31
N SER A 229 13.66 17.85 11.48
CA SER A 229 13.86 18.56 10.22
C SER A 229 14.02 20.07 10.47
N PRO A 230 15.23 20.66 10.34
CA PRO A 230 15.44 22.07 10.67
C PRO A 230 14.87 23.01 9.60
N ILE A 231 14.39 22.48 8.46
CA ILE A 231 13.92 23.27 7.33
C ILE A 231 12.53 22.78 6.89
N PRO A 232 11.49 23.62 6.98
CA PRO A 232 10.17 23.34 6.42
C PRO A 232 10.30 22.96 4.94
N HIS A 233 9.69 21.85 4.52
CA HIS A 233 9.87 21.34 3.16
C HIS A 233 9.37 22.31 2.07
N GLY A 234 8.51 23.29 2.43
CA GLY A 234 8.11 24.38 1.55
C GLY A 234 9.19 25.43 1.28
N LEU A 235 10.27 25.47 2.07
CA LEU A 235 11.43 26.33 1.83
C LEU A 235 12.52 25.64 1.00
N ARG A 236 12.55 24.31 0.88
CA ARG A 236 13.56 23.65 0.03
C ARG A 236 13.40 23.97 -1.47
N GLY A 237 12.19 24.25 -1.94
CA GLY A 237 11.96 24.76 -3.29
C GLY A 237 12.37 26.24 -3.49
N ALA A 238 12.37 27.02 -2.40
CA ALA A 238 12.72 28.45 -2.43
C ALA A 238 14.22 28.71 -2.12
N VAL A 239 14.85 27.85 -1.33
CA VAL A 239 16.25 27.96 -0.88
C VAL A 239 17.21 27.19 -1.81
N GLY A 240 16.68 26.38 -2.74
CA GLY A 240 17.44 25.76 -3.82
C GLY A 240 17.75 26.68 -5.00
N MET A 241 17.36 27.97 -4.94
CA MET A 241 17.90 28.95 -5.87
C MET A 241 19.36 29.22 -5.49
N PRO A 242 20.34 28.98 -6.39
CA PRO A 242 21.72 29.37 -6.11
C PRO A 242 21.74 30.86 -5.74
N ALA A 243 22.60 31.26 -4.80
CA ALA A 243 22.70 32.66 -4.39
C ALA A 243 22.87 33.63 -5.59
N GLU A 244 23.45 33.12 -6.68
CA GLU A 244 23.57 33.77 -7.97
C GLU A 244 22.21 34.03 -8.66
N ALA A 245 21.25 33.10 -8.56
CA ALA A 245 19.89 33.30 -9.07
C ALA A 245 19.14 34.38 -8.27
N ILE A 246 19.31 34.42 -6.95
CA ILE A 246 18.76 35.51 -6.13
C ILE A 246 19.43 36.85 -6.48
N ALA A 247 20.74 36.86 -6.73
CA ALA A 247 21.49 38.06 -7.13
C ALA A 247 21.03 38.63 -8.49
N VAL A 248 20.61 37.79 -9.42
CA VAL A 248 20.00 38.25 -10.69
C VAL A 248 18.68 38.99 -10.42
N TYR A 249 17.87 38.54 -9.46
CA TYR A 249 16.60 39.21 -9.10
C TYR A 249 16.79 40.48 -8.23
N LEU A 250 17.98 40.68 -7.66
CA LEU A 250 18.33 41.89 -6.90
C LEU A 250 18.78 43.06 -7.80
N LYS A 251 18.95 42.85 -9.11
CA LYS A 251 19.27 43.94 -10.05
C LYS A 251 18.02 44.79 -10.34
N PRO A 252 18.01 46.10 -10.04
CA PRO A 252 16.86 46.98 -10.27
C PRO A 252 16.38 47.00 -11.73
N GLU A 253 17.31 46.78 -12.65
CA GLU A 253 17.05 46.75 -14.11
C GLU A 253 16.13 45.60 -14.54
N LEU A 254 16.01 44.54 -13.74
CA LEU A 254 15.19 43.36 -14.05
C LEU A 254 13.81 43.39 -13.37
N TRP A 255 13.55 44.38 -12.53
CA TRP A 255 12.26 44.55 -11.83
C TRP A 255 11.06 44.76 -12.77
N PRO A 256 11.19 45.47 -13.92
CA PRO A 256 10.09 45.56 -14.89
C PRO A 256 9.72 44.21 -15.51
N VAL A 257 10.70 43.35 -15.78
CA VAL A 257 10.49 42.01 -16.35
C VAL A 257 9.87 41.07 -15.31
N LEU A 258 10.29 41.18 -14.05
CA LEU A 258 9.66 40.48 -12.92
C LEU A 258 8.20 40.90 -12.71
N ALA A 259 7.91 42.19 -12.79
CA ALA A 259 6.55 42.71 -12.67
C ALA A 259 5.62 42.20 -13.80
N ALA A 260 6.17 41.99 -14.99
CA ALA A 260 5.45 41.40 -16.12
C ALA A 260 5.23 39.87 -15.99
N SER A 261 6.06 39.17 -15.20
CA SER A 261 6.07 37.70 -15.14
C SER A 261 4.94 37.08 -14.31
N SER A 262 4.31 37.85 -13.40
CA SER A 262 2.95 37.68 -12.86
C SER A 262 2.84 38.27 -11.44
N PRO A 263 1.62 38.67 -11.00
CA PRO A 263 1.40 39.19 -9.64
C PRO A 263 1.81 38.23 -8.52
N ARG A 264 1.76 36.91 -8.74
CA ARG A 264 2.13 35.89 -7.74
C ARG A 264 3.63 35.82 -7.53
N VAL A 265 4.42 35.89 -8.61
CA VAL A 265 5.89 35.87 -8.54
C VAL A 265 6.40 37.12 -7.83
N VAL A 266 5.81 38.28 -8.11
CA VAL A 266 6.12 39.54 -7.41
C VAL A 266 5.78 39.43 -5.92
N GLY A 267 4.61 38.85 -5.59
CA GLY A 267 4.19 38.65 -4.20
C GLY A 267 5.14 37.74 -3.42
N GLU A 268 5.60 36.63 -4.02
CA GLU A 268 6.57 35.74 -3.40
C GLU A 268 7.96 36.39 -3.27
N PHE A 269 8.41 37.11 -4.31
CA PHE A 269 9.68 37.83 -4.31
C PHE A 269 9.72 38.90 -3.21
N LEU A 270 8.71 39.77 -3.13
CA LEU A 270 8.62 40.82 -2.09
C LEU A 270 8.58 40.22 -0.68
N ARG A 271 7.93 39.06 -0.50
CA ARG A 271 7.86 38.38 0.79
C ARG A 271 9.21 37.79 1.22
N VAL A 272 9.95 37.22 0.28
CA VAL A 272 11.31 36.68 0.53
C VAL A 272 12.30 37.82 0.75
N TYR A 273 12.25 38.85 -0.09
CA TYR A 273 13.10 40.05 0.02
C TYR A 273 12.85 40.81 1.33
N GLY A 274 11.58 41.01 1.71
CA GLY A 274 11.22 41.65 2.97
C GLY A 274 11.70 40.87 4.20
N LYS A 275 11.62 39.53 4.15
CA LYS A 275 12.18 38.69 5.22
C LYS A 275 13.71 38.75 5.26
N ALA A 276 14.39 38.65 4.12
CA ALA A 276 15.83 38.74 4.04
C ALA A 276 16.36 40.08 4.55
N LEU A 277 15.67 41.19 4.23
CA LEU A 277 16.03 42.51 4.77
C LEU A 277 15.76 42.65 6.27
N SER A 278 14.66 42.06 6.78
CA SER A 278 14.35 42.07 8.22
C SER A 278 15.35 41.28 9.06
N GLU A 279 16.04 40.32 8.44
CA GLU A 279 17.01 39.43 9.08
C GLU A 279 18.45 39.98 8.99
N VAL A 280 18.74 40.83 8.00
CA VAL A 280 20.08 41.39 7.76
C VAL A 280 20.36 42.71 8.50
N ARG A 281 19.34 43.47 8.93
CA ARG A 281 19.55 44.63 9.82
C ARG A 281 18.37 44.81 10.77
N GLY A 282 18.65 44.93 12.07
CA GLY A 282 17.69 45.36 13.11
C GLY A 282 17.22 46.80 12.89
N VAL A 283 16.48 47.04 11.82
CA VAL A 283 15.99 48.34 11.38
C VAL A 283 14.47 48.33 11.47
N SER A 284 13.95 49.31 12.22
CA SER A 284 12.59 49.31 12.76
C SER A 284 11.49 49.28 11.69
N PRO A 285 10.27 48.82 12.03
CA PRO A 285 9.09 48.79 11.16
C PRO A 285 8.69 50.12 10.50
N GLN A 286 9.32 51.24 10.89
CA GLN A 286 9.04 52.57 10.38
C GLN A 286 9.64 52.81 8.98
N ILE A 287 10.77 52.17 8.63
CA ILE A 287 11.37 52.32 7.29
C ILE A 287 10.55 51.58 6.22
N GLY A 288 9.97 50.42 6.58
CA GLY A 288 9.04 49.70 5.70
C GLY A 288 7.76 50.49 5.41
N LYS A 289 7.26 51.26 6.39
CA LYS A 289 6.13 52.16 6.19
C LYS A 289 6.50 53.41 5.36
N ALA A 290 7.70 53.97 5.55
CA ALA A 290 8.16 55.12 4.77
C ALA A 290 8.36 54.79 3.29
N LEU A 291 8.89 53.60 2.98
CA LEU A 291 9.00 53.11 1.60
C LEU A 291 7.63 52.80 1.00
N ALA A 292 6.73 52.17 1.75
CA ALA A 292 5.36 51.91 1.26
C ALA A 292 4.58 53.22 0.99
N PHE A 293 4.84 54.28 1.75
CA PHE A 293 4.21 55.60 1.53
C PHE A 293 4.80 56.32 0.31
N ALA A 294 6.13 56.30 0.16
CA ALA A 294 6.83 56.88 -0.99
C ALA A 294 6.42 56.23 -2.33
N PHE A 295 6.24 54.90 -2.35
CA PHE A 295 5.73 54.19 -3.52
C PHE A 295 4.24 54.44 -3.80
N SER A 296 3.46 54.92 -2.82
CA SER A 296 2.05 55.28 -3.02
C SER A 296 1.88 56.71 -3.56
N GLU A 297 2.79 57.62 -3.22
CA GLU A 297 2.75 59.01 -3.71
C GLU A 297 3.32 59.15 -5.13
N GLU A 298 4.34 58.38 -5.51
CA GLU A 298 4.93 58.44 -6.85
C GLU A 298 3.96 57.99 -7.98
N ASN A 299 2.84 57.37 -7.62
CA ASN A 299 1.75 57.01 -8.54
C ASN A 299 0.52 57.92 -8.47
N ARG A 300 0.48 58.95 -7.61
CA ARG A 300 -0.66 59.88 -7.55
C ARG A 300 -0.68 60.87 -8.71
N ASP A 301 0.49 61.25 -9.24
CA ASP A 301 0.59 62.18 -10.38
C ASP A 301 0.50 61.51 -11.76
N LYS A 302 0.51 60.18 -11.82
CA LYS A 302 0.37 59.40 -13.07
C LYS A 302 -1.06 58.92 -13.36
N LEU A 303 -2.04 59.35 -12.55
CA LEU A 303 -3.47 59.12 -12.77
C LEU A 303 -4.22 60.40 -13.18
N LYS A 304 -3.57 61.31 -13.92
CA LYS A 304 -4.30 62.24 -14.79
C LYS A 304 -4.66 61.50 -16.08
N VAL A 305 -5.88 60.99 -16.12
CA VAL A 305 -6.51 60.39 -17.30
C VAL A 305 -6.54 61.45 -18.42
N PRO A 306 -5.90 61.23 -19.58
CA PRO A 306 -6.08 62.09 -20.74
C PRO A 306 -7.28 61.60 -21.54
N GLY A 307 -8.30 62.44 -21.67
CA GLY A 307 -9.33 62.29 -22.69
C GLY A 307 -10.78 62.13 -22.21
N THR A 308 -11.35 63.19 -21.64
CA THR A 308 -12.74 63.58 -21.94
C THR A 308 -12.81 65.10 -21.99
N GLU A 309 -12.41 65.68 -23.12
CA GLU A 309 -12.95 66.97 -23.55
C GLU A 309 -14.38 66.73 -24.02
N GLY A 310 -15.33 67.37 -23.35
CA GLY A 310 -16.75 67.21 -23.60
C GLY A 310 -17.55 67.99 -22.60
N GLY A 311 -17.35 69.31 -22.58
CA GLY A 311 -18.15 70.21 -21.76
C GLY A 311 -19.63 70.06 -22.07
N ARG A 312 -20.42 69.72 -21.05
CA ARG A 312 -21.83 70.10 -20.97
C ARG A 312 -22.14 70.48 -19.52
N THR A 313 -22.32 71.77 -19.32
CA THR A 313 -22.91 72.37 -18.13
C THR A 313 -24.36 71.94 -17.98
N TRP A 314 -24.73 71.36 -16.84
CA TRP A 314 -26.10 71.42 -16.35
C TRP A 314 -26.10 71.80 -14.87
N LYS A 315 -26.58 73.01 -14.61
CA LYS A 315 -26.98 73.50 -13.29
C LYS A 315 -28.44 73.10 -13.05
N ILE A 316 -28.70 72.60 -11.84
CA ILE A 316 -29.92 72.81 -11.03
C ILE A 316 -31.21 72.12 -11.53
N LYS A 317 -31.63 71.06 -10.84
CA LYS A 317 -32.61 71.13 -9.74
C LYS A 317 -32.43 69.93 -8.80
#